data_AF-A0A2E0A0N5-F1
#
_entry.id   AF-A0A2E0A0N5-F1
#
_cell.length_a   1.000
_cell.length_b   1.000
_cell.length_c   1.000
_cell.angle_alpha   90.00
_cell.angle_beta   90.00
_cell.angle_gamma   90.00
#
_symmetry.space_group_name_H-M   'P 1'
#
loop_
_entity.id
_entity.type
_entity.pdbx_description
1 polymer ?
#
loop_
_entity_poly.entity_id
_entity_poly.type
_entity_poly.pdbx_seq_one_letter_code
_entity_poly.pdbx_strand_id
1 'polypeptide(L)'
;MKYCHYHPLSPATWYCPRCHTDTCDCCSDESVNLEQRHCFQCGAPLESLGSAYTAEPFWEHLTEIFRYPLRTSVMALIVVVSVIGTALSFLPVLGVLATLVSAGIFFKYSFRCLEETAGGNMVPPDITDAYSGGLLIIVKLFLLMIGVGVLIGAAGWYLGNGVAGLLTALVMLSLPAFLTNFAVSDSILYAASPLNNLRIIAAIGLPYGLLIGLLMLMASSVSFLSYLMISGWEWLTIALISVVSNYYMLVMFHLMGYVVFQYQQRLGFSAREELGIDEQPRSEIERLRAQISVLVKHGNYSKALTIYRHLLERYRQDVSLQDEYFEFLVLTASSDVLQRFADDYLLLKTERGHLDQLKRIYRQIRSLLPDFIPADGEVRYQVAKQFAALGEYSVTVHLINGMHRQHTDLELLIRSYSLLEEALEGLDKQDLVASCRAFLAQLRSKQSATLTVQKPAF
;
A
#
# COMPACT_ATOMS: atom_id res chain seq x y z
N MET A 1 0.72 -17.04 1.95
CA MET A 1 1.72 -16.65 0.93
C MET A 1 2.29 -15.30 1.34
N LYS A 2 3.57 -15.00 1.06
CA LYS A 2 4.16 -13.69 1.42
C LYS A 2 3.65 -12.53 0.55
N TYR A 3 3.12 -12.84 -0.63
CA TYR A 3 2.72 -11.87 -1.64
C TYR A 3 1.21 -11.90 -1.84
N CYS A 4 0.68 -10.75 -2.27
CA CYS A 4 -0.72 -10.61 -2.66
C CYS A 4 -1.04 -11.56 -3.82
N HIS A 5 -2.16 -12.28 -3.69
CA HIS A 5 -2.63 -13.20 -4.71
C HIS A 5 -2.84 -12.53 -6.08
N TYR A 6 -3.29 -11.27 -6.08
CA TYR A 6 -3.58 -10.51 -7.31
C TYR A 6 -2.41 -9.63 -7.78
N HIS A 7 -1.47 -9.29 -6.89
CA HIS A 7 -0.28 -8.49 -7.17
C HIS A 7 0.96 -9.24 -6.66
N PRO A 8 1.55 -10.13 -7.48
CA PRO A 8 2.63 -11.02 -7.04
C PRO A 8 3.91 -10.31 -6.58
N LEU A 9 4.08 -9.03 -6.95
CA LEU A 9 5.21 -8.20 -6.55
C LEU A 9 4.96 -7.42 -5.25
N SER A 10 3.72 -7.38 -4.78
CA SER A 10 3.34 -6.64 -3.58
C SER A 10 3.19 -7.59 -2.39
N PRO A 11 3.74 -7.26 -1.22
CA PRO A 11 3.55 -8.05 -0.02
C PRO A 11 2.07 -8.07 0.38
N ALA A 12 1.61 -9.20 0.93
CA ALA A 12 0.27 -9.29 1.47
C ALA A 12 0.19 -8.57 2.82
N THR A 13 -0.88 -7.80 3.03
CA THR A 13 -1.15 -7.05 4.25
C THR A 13 -2.46 -7.47 4.92
N TRP A 14 -3.32 -8.18 4.19
CA TRP A 14 -4.63 -8.64 4.64
C TRP A 14 -4.89 -10.09 4.26
N TYR A 15 -5.63 -10.79 5.11
CA TYR A 15 -6.11 -12.15 4.87
C TYR A 15 -7.63 -12.19 4.86
N CYS A 16 -8.20 -12.86 3.85
CA CYS A 16 -9.63 -13.12 3.81
C CYS A 16 -9.94 -14.52 4.36
N PRO A 17 -10.59 -14.66 5.53
CA PRO A 17 -10.90 -15.97 6.09
C PRO A 17 -11.94 -16.75 5.28
N ARG A 18 -12.77 -16.07 4.48
CA ARG A 18 -13.81 -16.69 3.65
C ARG A 18 -13.30 -17.17 2.29
N CYS A 19 -12.42 -16.39 1.66
CA CYS A 19 -11.82 -16.76 0.38
C CYS A 19 -10.50 -17.53 0.54
N HIS A 20 -9.92 -17.55 1.74
CA HIS A 20 -8.59 -18.06 2.05
C HIS A 20 -7.48 -17.46 1.16
N THR A 21 -7.58 -16.15 0.89
CA THR A 21 -6.65 -15.43 0.00
C THR A 21 -5.95 -14.29 0.72
N ASP A 22 -4.65 -14.17 0.50
CA ASP A 22 -3.82 -13.06 0.95
C ASP A 22 -3.89 -11.89 -0.05
N THR A 23 -4.12 -10.68 0.42
CA THR A 23 -4.30 -9.47 -0.40
C THR A 23 -3.46 -8.31 0.11
N CYS A 24 -2.98 -7.45 -0.79
CA CYS A 24 -2.36 -6.17 -0.45
C CYS A 24 -3.43 -5.08 -0.27
N ASP A 25 -2.99 -3.90 0.18
CA ASP A 25 -3.86 -2.74 0.42
C ASP A 25 -4.68 -2.31 -0.79
N CYS A 26 -4.08 -2.36 -1.99
CA CYS A 26 -4.81 -2.03 -3.21
C CYS A 26 -5.95 -3.02 -3.52
N CYS A 27 -5.90 -4.25 -3.00
CA CYS A 27 -6.86 -5.33 -3.29
C CYS A 27 -7.92 -5.52 -2.21
N SER A 28 -7.99 -4.59 -1.25
CA SER A 28 -8.98 -4.53 -0.18
C SER A 28 -9.90 -3.33 -0.34
N ASP A 29 -11.10 -3.40 0.23
CA ASP A 29 -12.10 -2.33 0.23
C ASP A 29 -12.09 -1.55 1.55
N GLU A 30 -11.71 -0.28 1.53
CA GLU A 30 -11.79 0.63 2.69
C GLU A 30 -13.10 1.43 2.80
N SER A 31 -14.09 1.19 1.94
CA SER A 31 -15.30 2.04 1.85
C SER A 31 -16.34 1.86 2.93
N VAL A 32 -16.42 0.65 3.50
CA VAL A 32 -17.48 0.25 4.42
C VAL A 32 -17.17 0.71 5.83
N ASN A 33 -15.89 0.63 6.23
CA ASN A 33 -15.37 1.13 7.48
C ASN A 33 -13.87 1.40 7.31
N LEU A 34 -13.40 2.58 7.73
CA LEU A 34 -11.97 2.92 7.72
C LEU A 34 -11.17 2.00 8.66
N GLU A 35 -11.80 1.57 9.75
CA GLU A 35 -11.17 0.71 10.76
C GLU A 35 -11.13 -0.77 10.35
N GLN A 36 -12.00 -1.20 9.42
CA GLN A 36 -12.08 -2.61 9.02
C GLN A 36 -12.29 -2.76 7.51
N ARG A 37 -11.23 -3.21 6.82
CA ARG A 37 -11.26 -3.43 5.39
C ARG A 37 -12.02 -4.70 5.02
N HIS A 38 -12.62 -4.70 3.83
CA HIS A 38 -13.44 -5.80 3.33
C HIS A 38 -12.86 -6.40 2.05
N CYS A 39 -13.15 -7.68 1.82
CA CYS A 39 -12.72 -8.38 0.62
C CYS A 39 -13.56 -7.94 -0.60
N PHE A 40 -12.91 -7.48 -1.67
CA PHE A 40 -13.60 -7.09 -2.91
C PHE A 40 -14.44 -8.20 -3.56
N GLN A 41 -14.13 -9.47 -3.30
CA GLN A 41 -14.81 -10.61 -3.90
C GLN A 41 -16.06 -11.04 -3.12
N CYS A 42 -15.92 -11.24 -1.80
CA CYS A 42 -16.97 -11.81 -0.95
C CYS A 42 -17.60 -10.81 0.03
N GLY A 43 -17.05 -9.62 0.18
CA GLY A 43 -17.51 -8.60 1.12
C GLY A 43 -17.32 -8.96 2.59
N ALA A 44 -16.58 -10.03 2.92
CA ALA A 44 -16.26 -10.36 4.31
C ALA A 44 -15.19 -9.42 4.87
N PRO A 45 -15.18 -9.14 6.18
CA PRO A 45 -14.10 -8.41 6.83
C PRO A 45 -12.77 -9.16 6.65
N LEU A 46 -11.71 -8.41 6.44
CA LEU A 46 -10.34 -8.91 6.32
C LEU A 46 -9.65 -8.89 7.68
N GLU A 47 -8.78 -9.87 7.91
CA GLU A 47 -7.88 -9.90 9.06
C GLU A 47 -6.56 -9.23 8.68
N SER A 48 -6.06 -8.33 9.53
CA SER A 48 -4.78 -7.69 9.31
C SER A 48 -3.64 -8.70 9.49
N LEU A 49 -2.75 -8.78 8.51
CA LEU A 49 -1.49 -9.52 8.63
C LEU A 49 -0.37 -8.65 9.23
N GLY A 50 -0.68 -7.40 9.57
CA GLY A 50 0.30 -6.40 9.99
C GLY A 50 1.39 -6.18 8.94
N SER A 51 2.61 -5.93 9.39
CA SER A 51 3.80 -5.80 8.54
C SER A 51 4.58 -7.12 8.35
N ALA A 52 3.97 -8.27 8.68
CA ALA A 52 4.67 -9.57 8.73
C ALA A 52 5.38 -9.96 7.42
N TYR A 53 4.91 -9.46 6.27
CA TYR A 53 5.51 -9.71 4.96
C TYR A 53 6.20 -8.50 4.33
N THR A 54 6.04 -7.30 4.92
CA THR A 54 6.74 -6.08 4.49
C THR A 54 8.03 -5.85 5.27
N ALA A 55 8.12 -6.36 6.50
CA ALA A 55 9.28 -6.18 7.37
C ALA A 55 10.43 -7.11 6.97
N GLU A 56 11.60 -6.53 6.73
CA GLU A 56 12.84 -7.29 6.60
C GLU A 56 13.21 -7.94 7.94
N PRO A 57 14.03 -9.00 7.92
CA PRO A 57 14.55 -9.54 9.16
C PRO A 57 15.41 -8.53 9.92
N PHE A 58 15.19 -8.39 11.24
CA PHE A 58 15.91 -7.39 12.03
C PHE A 58 17.44 -7.49 11.94
N TRP A 59 17.99 -8.67 11.68
CA TRP A 59 19.44 -8.87 11.55
C TRP A 59 20.02 -8.28 10.26
N GLU A 60 19.20 -8.08 9.23
CA GLU A 60 19.57 -7.34 8.01
C GLU A 60 19.46 -5.82 8.24
N HIS A 61 18.66 -5.40 9.22
CA HIS A 61 18.39 -4.00 9.56
C HIS A 61 19.27 -3.44 10.69
N LEU A 62 20.26 -4.20 11.19
CA LEU A 62 21.08 -3.81 12.36
C LEU A 62 21.78 -2.46 12.17
N THR A 63 22.30 -2.17 10.98
CA THR A 63 23.01 -0.90 10.72
C THR A 63 22.11 0.30 10.99
N GLU A 64 20.83 0.23 10.61
CA GLU A 64 19.86 1.30 10.82
C GLU A 64 19.47 1.40 12.29
N ILE A 65 19.28 0.26 12.95
CA ILE A 65 19.00 0.17 14.38
C ILE A 65 20.10 0.84 15.22
N PHE A 66 21.38 0.64 14.89
CA PHE A 66 22.50 1.31 15.58
C PHE A 66 22.64 2.79 15.18
N ARG A 67 22.15 3.21 14.02
CA ARG A 67 22.10 4.62 13.63
C ARG A 67 20.97 5.39 14.31
N TYR A 68 19.93 4.71 14.77
CA TYR A 68 18.75 5.32 15.38
C TYR A 68 19.08 6.32 16.52
N PRO A 69 19.94 6.00 17.51
CA PRO A 69 20.31 6.94 18.57
C PRO A 69 21.24 8.07 18.14
N LEU A 70 21.87 7.96 16.96
CA LEU A 70 22.82 8.96 16.45
C LEU A 70 22.15 10.18 15.81
N ARG A 71 20.81 10.18 15.71
CA ARG A 71 20.07 11.38 15.31
C ARG A 71 20.31 12.50 16.33
N THR A 72 20.47 13.72 15.85
CA THR A 72 20.97 14.86 16.64
C THR A 72 20.16 15.12 17.91
N SER A 73 18.83 15.08 17.83
CA SER A 73 17.92 15.30 18.97
C SER A 73 18.13 14.26 20.07
N VAL A 74 18.24 12.99 19.69
CA VAL A 74 18.38 11.86 20.60
C VAL A 74 19.78 11.80 21.20
N MET A 75 20.81 12.04 20.37
CA MET A 75 22.20 12.08 20.83
C MET A 75 22.40 13.22 21.83
N ALA A 76 21.79 14.38 21.60
CA ALA A 76 21.79 15.49 22.56
C ALA A 76 21.13 15.08 23.88
N LEU A 77 19.98 14.39 23.84
CA LEU A 77 19.32 13.88 25.05
C LEU A 77 20.22 12.89 25.82
N ILE A 78 20.84 11.93 25.11
CA ILE A 78 21.77 10.96 25.71
C ILE A 78 22.91 11.68 26.43
N VAL A 79 23.55 12.64 25.76
CA VAL A 79 24.68 13.39 26.35
C VAL A 79 24.22 14.21 27.56
N VAL A 80 23.11 14.96 27.44
CA VAL A 80 22.60 15.81 28.52
C VAL A 80 22.23 14.98 29.75
N VAL A 81 21.46 13.91 29.59
CA VAL A 81 21.07 13.03 30.70
C VAL A 81 22.30 12.38 31.34
N SER A 82 23.27 11.95 30.54
CA SER A 82 24.48 11.30 31.04
C SER A 82 25.37 12.27 31.82
N VAL A 83 25.55 13.50 31.33
CA VAL A 83 26.35 14.54 32.00
C VAL A 83 25.68 14.98 33.30
N ILE A 84 24.37 15.24 33.26
CA ILE A 84 23.60 15.62 34.47
C ILE A 84 23.66 14.49 35.50
N GLY A 85 23.36 13.25 35.10
CA GLY A 85 23.39 12.09 35.99
C GLY A 85 24.77 11.89 36.62
N THR A 86 25.84 12.04 35.83
CA THR A 86 27.22 11.93 36.33
C THR A 86 27.58 13.07 37.28
N ALA A 87 27.26 14.31 36.94
CA ALA A 87 27.55 15.47 37.79
C ALA A 87 26.86 15.37 39.16
N LEU A 88 25.60 14.91 39.19
CA LEU A 88 24.85 14.73 40.42
C LEU A 88 25.29 13.49 41.22
N SER A 89 25.87 12.47 40.56
CA SER A 89 26.30 11.22 41.22
C SER A 89 27.39 11.41 42.29
N PHE A 90 28.13 12.52 42.26
CA PHE A 90 29.15 12.85 43.27
C PHE A 90 28.56 13.28 44.63
N LEU A 91 27.27 13.55 44.68
CA LEU A 91 26.56 13.82 45.94
C LEU A 91 26.09 12.49 46.55
N PRO A 92 26.12 12.31 47.87
CA PRO A 92 25.84 11.01 48.50
C PRO A 92 24.39 10.54 48.28
N VAL A 93 23.45 10.90 49.17
CA VAL A 93 22.04 10.49 49.03
C VAL A 93 21.40 11.13 47.79
N LEU A 94 21.78 12.37 47.48
CA LEU A 94 21.25 13.10 46.33
C LEU A 94 21.69 12.48 44.99
N GLY A 95 22.89 11.90 44.91
CA GLY A 95 23.40 11.28 43.69
C GLY A 95 22.75 9.96 43.37
N VAL A 96 22.43 9.14 44.39
CA VAL A 96 21.63 7.91 44.19
C VAL A 96 20.23 8.27 43.67
N LEU A 97 19.60 9.30 44.24
CA LEU A 97 18.29 9.75 43.75
C LEU A 97 18.38 10.32 42.32
N ALA A 98 19.40 11.13 42.04
CA ALA A 98 19.58 11.74 40.73
C ALA A 98 19.84 10.69 39.64
N THR A 99 20.65 9.67 39.92
CA THR A 99 20.93 8.56 38.98
C THR A 99 19.69 7.73 38.70
N LEU A 100 18.87 7.44 39.72
CA LEU A 100 17.58 6.76 39.53
C LEU A 100 16.60 7.60 38.70
N VAL A 101 16.52 8.90 38.98
CA VAL A 101 15.65 9.83 38.22
C VAL A 101 16.11 9.93 36.77
N SER A 102 17.41 10.12 36.52
CA SER A 102 17.96 10.18 35.16
C SER A 102 17.73 8.88 34.39
N ALA A 103 17.93 7.73 35.05
CA ALA A 103 17.66 6.43 34.46
C ALA A 103 16.18 6.26 34.15
N GLY A 104 15.27 6.69 35.03
CA GLY A 104 13.83 6.59 34.81
C GLY A 104 13.32 7.50 33.69
N ILE A 105 13.82 8.73 33.60
CA ILE A 105 13.53 9.66 32.50
C ILE A 105 13.92 9.03 31.17
N PHE A 106 15.14 8.53 31.06
CA PHE A 106 15.66 8.00 29.81
C PHE A 106 15.08 6.62 29.47
N PHE A 107 14.76 5.81 30.47
CA PHE A 107 14.00 4.56 30.31
C PHE A 107 12.61 4.84 29.73
N LYS A 108 11.90 5.86 30.22
CA LYS A 108 10.60 6.26 29.64
C LYS A 108 10.71 6.60 28.16
N TYR A 109 11.69 7.45 27.82
CA TYR A 109 11.92 7.82 26.43
C TYR A 109 12.20 6.59 25.56
N SER A 110 13.06 5.69 26.04
CA SER A 110 13.39 4.45 25.34
C SER A 110 12.18 3.53 25.18
N PHE A 111 11.32 3.44 26.21
CA PHE A 111 10.07 2.68 26.15
C PHE A 111 9.13 3.26 25.09
N ARG A 112 9.01 4.60 25.03
CA ARG A 112 8.21 5.25 23.99
C ARG A 112 8.75 4.98 22.59
N CYS A 113 10.07 4.98 22.40
CA CYS A 113 10.67 4.57 21.14
C CYS A 113 10.31 3.13 20.76
N LEU A 114 10.25 2.21 21.73
CA LEU A 114 9.80 0.83 21.50
C LEU A 114 8.35 0.79 21.03
N GLU A 115 7.43 1.48 21.70
CA GLU A 115 6.00 1.57 21.31
C GLU A 115 5.84 2.10 19.88
N GLU A 116 6.47 3.24 19.58
CA GLU A 116 6.42 3.86 18.24
C GLU A 116 7.00 2.93 17.17
N THR A 117 8.14 2.28 17.47
CA THR A 117 8.78 1.35 16.52
C THR A 117 7.95 0.08 16.33
N ALA A 118 7.37 -0.48 17.40
CA ALA A 118 6.41 -1.58 17.33
C ALA A 118 5.18 -1.22 16.49
N GLY A 119 4.84 0.07 16.53
CA GLY A 119 3.86 0.74 15.71
C GLY A 119 4.15 0.81 14.21
N GLY A 120 5.42 0.71 13.83
CA GLY A 120 5.91 0.95 12.47
C GLY A 120 6.54 2.32 12.25
N ASN A 121 6.56 3.19 13.26
CA ASN A 121 7.25 4.49 13.20
C ASN A 121 8.74 4.30 13.50
N MET A 122 9.56 4.24 12.45
CA MET A 122 11.01 4.04 12.55
C MET A 122 11.79 5.34 12.84
N VAL A 123 11.10 6.43 13.16
CA VAL A 123 11.68 7.74 13.49
C VAL A 123 11.53 7.97 15.00
N PRO A 124 12.57 8.46 15.70
CA PRO A 124 12.44 8.74 17.11
C PRO A 124 11.40 9.84 17.38
N PRO A 125 10.56 9.65 18.41
CA PRO A 125 9.55 10.61 18.79
C PRO A 125 10.19 11.89 19.32
N ASP A 126 9.46 13.00 19.16
CA ASP A 126 9.85 14.27 19.75
C ASP A 126 9.89 14.17 21.28
N ILE A 127 10.90 14.83 21.85
CA ILE A 127 11.21 14.73 23.28
C ILE A 127 10.02 15.24 24.11
N THR A 128 9.33 16.29 23.67
CA THR A 128 8.18 16.87 24.39
C THR A 128 7.01 15.91 24.50
N ASP A 129 6.75 15.16 23.43
CA ASP A 129 5.58 14.29 23.32
C ASP A 129 5.81 12.98 24.06
N ALA A 130 7.06 12.50 24.05
CA ALA A 130 7.48 11.29 24.75
C ALA A 130 7.31 11.33 26.28
N TYR A 131 7.14 12.51 26.88
CA TYR A 131 6.90 12.65 28.33
C TYR A 131 5.43 12.86 28.72
N SER A 132 4.49 12.91 27.78
CA SER A 132 3.06 12.97 28.10
C SER A 132 2.56 11.65 28.73
N GLY A 133 1.83 11.73 29.85
CA GLY A 133 1.23 10.57 30.54
C GLY A 133 2.18 9.65 31.35
N GLY A 134 1.62 8.79 32.23
CA GLY A 134 2.24 7.51 32.61
C GLY A 134 3.43 7.44 33.59
N LEU A 135 3.76 8.45 34.39
CA LEU A 135 4.92 8.37 35.32
C LEU A 135 4.80 7.23 36.35
N LEU A 136 3.57 6.85 36.71
CA LEU A 136 3.24 5.77 37.63
C LEU A 136 3.65 4.38 37.11
N ILE A 137 3.68 4.18 35.78
CA ILE A 137 4.11 2.92 35.15
C ILE A 137 5.60 2.69 35.39
N ILE A 138 6.42 3.73 35.18
CA ILE A 138 7.87 3.67 35.39
C ILE A 138 8.18 3.32 36.83
N VAL A 139 7.51 3.98 37.79
CA VAL A 139 7.68 3.69 39.22
C VAL A 139 7.38 2.22 39.54
N LYS A 140 6.32 1.65 38.95
CA LYS A 140 6.00 0.23 39.14
C LYS A 140 7.06 -0.70 38.55
N LEU A 141 7.61 -0.39 37.37
CA LEU A 141 8.70 -1.18 36.77
C LEU A 141 9.98 -1.13 37.61
N PHE A 142 10.33 0.05 38.14
CA PHE A 142 11.46 0.19 39.06
C PHE A 142 11.25 -0.62 40.34
N LEU A 143 10.06 -0.55 40.95
CA LEU A 143 9.73 -1.35 42.14
C LEU A 143 9.80 -2.85 41.84
N LEU A 144 9.32 -3.29 40.68
CA LEU A 144 9.45 -4.68 40.25
C LEU A 144 10.93 -5.09 40.14
N MET A 145 11.75 -4.28 39.47
CA MET A 145 13.17 -4.57 39.26
C MET A 145 13.94 -4.61 40.60
N ILE A 146 13.63 -3.70 41.52
CA ILE A 146 14.15 -3.72 42.89
C ILE A 146 13.71 -5.00 43.61
N GLY A 147 12.42 -5.37 43.52
CA GLY A 147 11.89 -6.59 44.14
C GLY A 147 12.59 -7.86 43.62
N VAL A 148 12.80 -7.95 42.31
CA VAL A 148 13.56 -9.05 41.69
C VAL A 148 15.02 -9.04 42.15
N GLY A 149 15.66 -7.87 42.21
CA GLY A 149 17.03 -7.74 42.69
C GLY A 149 17.20 -8.18 44.15
N VAL A 150 16.27 -7.80 45.03
CA VAL A 150 16.24 -8.24 46.44
C VAL A 150 16.06 -9.75 46.53
N LEU A 151 15.17 -10.33 45.71
CA LEU A 151 14.94 -11.77 45.69
C LEU A 151 16.18 -12.55 45.23
N ILE A 152 16.87 -12.07 44.19
CA ILE A 152 18.13 -12.66 43.72
C ILE A 152 19.23 -12.53 44.78
N GLY A 153 19.34 -11.36 45.42
CA GLY A 153 20.32 -11.14 46.50
C GLY A 153 20.07 -12.04 47.70
N ALA A 154 18.80 -12.17 48.12
CA ALA A 154 18.40 -13.10 49.18
C ALA A 154 18.69 -14.56 48.79
N ALA A 155 18.38 -14.96 47.55
CA ALA A 155 18.70 -16.29 47.06
C ALA A 155 20.22 -16.56 47.06
N GLY A 156 21.03 -15.58 46.70
CA GLY A 156 22.49 -15.67 46.80
C GLY A 156 22.98 -15.84 48.23
N TRP A 157 22.38 -15.10 49.17
CA TRP A 157 22.71 -15.20 50.59
C TRP A 157 22.32 -16.54 51.21
N TYR A 158 21.11 -17.05 50.92
CA TYR A 158 20.56 -18.24 51.57
C TYR A 158 20.86 -19.56 50.82
N LEU A 159 20.86 -19.55 49.48
CA LEU A 159 21.04 -20.75 48.64
C LEU A 159 22.39 -20.78 47.91
N GLY A 160 23.19 -19.72 48.03
CA GLY A 160 24.52 -19.61 47.44
C GLY A 160 24.56 -18.96 46.06
N ASN A 161 25.76 -18.53 45.67
CA ASN A 161 26.00 -17.75 44.45
C ASN A 161 25.61 -18.45 43.15
N GLY A 162 25.63 -19.79 43.11
CA GLY A 162 25.22 -20.55 41.93
C GLY A 162 23.73 -20.36 41.60
N VAL A 163 22.87 -20.36 42.63
CA VAL A 163 21.42 -20.14 42.46
C VAL A 163 21.13 -18.70 42.06
N ALA A 164 21.80 -17.72 42.68
CA ALA A 164 21.68 -16.32 42.28
C ALA A 164 22.12 -16.08 40.83
N GLY A 165 23.22 -16.72 40.39
CA GLY A 165 23.69 -16.68 39.01
C GLY A 165 22.66 -17.24 38.02
N LEU A 166 22.07 -18.39 38.33
CA LEU A 166 21.01 -18.99 37.51
C LEU A 166 19.78 -18.09 37.42
N LEU A 167 19.31 -17.53 38.55
CA LEU A 167 18.17 -16.61 38.56
C LEU A 167 18.46 -15.35 37.75
N THR A 168 19.68 -14.81 37.85
CA THR A 168 20.12 -13.65 37.07
C THR A 168 20.10 -13.96 35.58
N ALA A 169 20.61 -15.13 35.17
CA ALA A 169 20.59 -15.56 33.78
C ALA A 169 19.16 -15.73 33.24
N LEU A 170 18.24 -16.29 34.04
CA LEU A 170 16.83 -16.41 33.67
C LEU A 170 16.16 -15.05 33.50
N VAL A 171 16.39 -14.12 34.43
CA VAL A 171 15.87 -12.74 34.33
C VAL A 171 16.40 -12.06 33.07
N MET A 172 17.70 -12.13 32.82
CA MET A 172 18.32 -11.60 31.60
C MET A 172 17.71 -12.18 30.32
N LEU A 173 17.50 -13.51 30.28
CA LEU A 173 16.90 -14.19 29.14
C LEU A 173 15.42 -13.77 28.92
N SER A 174 14.71 -13.49 30.00
CA SER A 174 13.29 -13.09 29.97
C SER A 174 13.08 -11.60 29.73
N LEU A 175 14.11 -10.75 29.91
CA LEU A 175 13.96 -9.30 29.91
C LEU A 175 13.38 -8.75 28.59
N PRO A 176 13.83 -9.17 27.39
CA PRO A 176 13.21 -8.70 26.15
C PRO A 176 11.75 -9.13 26.00
N ALA A 177 11.45 -10.40 26.32
CA ALA A 177 10.07 -10.90 26.28
C ALA A 177 9.15 -10.16 27.26
N PHE A 178 9.64 -9.85 28.46
CA PHE A 178 8.91 -9.05 29.45
C PHE A 178 8.61 -7.66 28.91
N LEU A 179 9.61 -6.94 28.38
CA LEU A 179 9.43 -5.59 27.86
C LEU A 179 8.51 -5.56 26.64
N THR A 180 8.63 -6.55 25.73
CA THR A 180 7.70 -6.72 24.60
C THR A 180 6.26 -6.97 25.07
N ASN A 181 6.04 -7.92 25.97
CA ASN A 181 4.70 -8.17 26.52
C ASN A 181 4.15 -6.94 27.23
N PHE A 182 5.01 -6.20 27.95
CA PHE A 182 4.61 -5.01 28.67
C PHE A 182 4.18 -3.89 27.71
N ALA A 183 4.94 -3.66 26.63
CA ALA A 183 4.60 -2.67 25.60
C ALA A 183 3.30 -2.96 24.85
N VAL A 184 2.94 -4.24 24.70
CA VAL A 184 1.70 -4.64 24.01
C VAL A 184 0.49 -4.66 24.95
N SER A 185 0.67 -4.93 26.25
CA SER A 185 -0.45 -5.21 27.16
C SER A 185 -0.69 -4.15 28.24
N ASP A 186 0.24 -3.20 28.41
CA ASP A 186 0.26 -2.21 29.50
C ASP A 186 0.11 -2.82 30.93
N SER A 187 0.32 -4.14 31.06
CA SER A 187 0.05 -4.89 32.28
C SER A 187 1.29 -5.62 32.76
N ILE A 188 1.80 -5.19 33.92
CA ILE A 188 3.00 -5.76 34.54
C ILE A 188 2.78 -7.23 34.93
N LEU A 189 1.61 -7.56 35.47
CA LEU A 189 1.29 -8.94 35.87
C LEU A 189 1.19 -9.86 34.65
N TYR A 190 0.62 -9.36 33.55
CA TYR A 190 0.57 -10.09 32.28
C TYR A 190 1.98 -10.28 31.70
N ALA A 191 2.81 -9.24 31.72
CA ALA A 191 4.17 -9.28 31.21
C ALA A 191 5.12 -10.15 32.04
N ALA A 192 4.93 -10.20 33.37
CA ALA A 192 5.71 -11.03 34.27
C ALA A 192 5.33 -12.53 34.21
N SER A 193 4.23 -12.88 33.56
CA SER A 193 3.79 -14.27 33.43
C SER A 193 4.82 -15.11 32.65
N PRO A 194 5.33 -16.22 33.21
CA PRO A 194 6.29 -17.07 32.51
C PRO A 194 5.71 -17.68 31.24
N LEU A 195 4.41 -17.97 31.24
CA LEU A 195 3.71 -18.54 30.09
C LEU A 195 3.70 -17.57 28.90
N ASN A 196 3.47 -16.29 29.19
CA ASN A 196 3.42 -15.24 28.17
C ASN A 196 4.81 -14.95 27.61
N ASN A 197 5.83 -14.91 28.47
CA ASN A 197 7.22 -14.77 28.05
C ASN A 197 7.68 -15.94 27.17
N LEU A 198 7.34 -17.18 27.54
CA LEU A 198 7.61 -18.35 26.72
C LEU A 198 6.89 -18.30 25.36
N ARG A 199 5.67 -17.75 25.31
CA ARG A 199 4.91 -17.58 24.06
C ARG A 199 5.61 -16.62 23.10
N ILE A 200 6.13 -15.49 23.58
CA ILE A 200 6.93 -14.55 22.78
C ILE A 200 8.21 -15.23 22.27
N ILE A 201 8.94 -15.91 23.17
CA ILE A 201 10.19 -16.60 22.82
C ILE A 201 9.93 -17.67 21.75
N ALA A 202 8.87 -18.46 21.89
CA ALA A 202 8.49 -19.49 20.93
C ALA A 202 8.00 -18.89 19.59
N ALA A 203 7.28 -17.77 19.62
CA ALA A 203 6.77 -17.11 18.42
C ALA A 203 7.90 -16.55 17.54
N ILE A 204 8.91 -15.93 18.18
CA ILE A 204 10.11 -15.42 17.51
C ILE A 204 11.01 -16.59 17.08
N GLY A 205 11.26 -17.54 17.99
CA GLY A 205 12.08 -18.73 17.73
C GLY A 205 13.59 -18.45 17.83
N LEU A 206 14.38 -19.12 16.99
CA LEU A 206 15.85 -19.00 16.97
C LEU A 206 16.39 -17.55 16.90
N PRO A 207 15.78 -16.62 16.15
CA PRO A 207 16.21 -15.21 16.14
C PRO A 207 16.18 -14.53 17.52
N TYR A 208 15.37 -15.02 18.47
CA TYR A 208 15.40 -14.52 19.85
C TYR A 208 16.79 -14.75 20.49
N GLY A 209 17.46 -15.85 20.16
CA GLY A 209 18.84 -16.10 20.63
C GLY A 209 19.83 -15.06 20.13
N LEU A 210 19.65 -14.53 18.92
CA LEU A 210 20.47 -13.45 18.38
C LEU A 210 20.23 -12.13 19.13
N LEU A 211 18.96 -11.81 19.44
CA LEU A 211 18.60 -10.66 20.28
C LEU A 211 19.28 -10.72 21.65
N ILE A 212 19.28 -11.90 22.27
CA ILE A 212 19.93 -12.15 23.57
C ILE A 212 21.45 -12.07 23.45
N GLY A 213 22.04 -12.64 22.40
CA GLY A 213 23.48 -12.54 22.13
C GLY A 213 23.92 -11.08 22.00
N LEU A 214 23.14 -10.25 21.31
CA LEU A 214 23.41 -8.82 21.18
C LEU A 214 23.32 -8.09 22.53
N LEU A 215 22.28 -8.37 23.32
CA LEU A 215 22.11 -7.81 24.66
C LEU A 215 23.30 -8.18 25.57
N MET A 216 23.73 -9.44 25.55
CA MET A 216 24.89 -9.90 26.31
C MET A 216 26.19 -9.24 25.86
N LEU A 217 26.39 -9.07 24.55
CA LEU A 217 27.55 -8.39 23.99
C LEU A 217 27.60 -6.93 24.47
N MET A 218 26.48 -6.21 24.41
CA MET A 218 26.37 -4.82 24.89
C MET A 218 26.57 -4.71 26.40
N ALA A 219 25.96 -5.61 27.20
CA ALA A 219 26.16 -5.61 28.64
C ALA A 219 27.62 -5.90 29.03
N SER A 220 28.27 -6.82 28.30
CA SER A 220 29.68 -7.16 28.52
C SER A 220 30.62 -6.03 28.14
N SER A 221 30.34 -5.28 27.06
CA SER A 221 31.16 -4.13 26.67
C SER A 221 31.10 -3.01 27.71
N VAL A 222 29.92 -2.70 28.26
CA VAL A 222 29.77 -1.74 29.37
C VAL A 222 30.53 -2.23 30.62
N SER A 223 30.43 -3.52 30.94
CA SER A 223 31.17 -4.12 32.06
C SER A 223 32.69 -4.01 31.86
N PHE A 224 33.18 -4.21 30.64
CA PHE A 224 34.60 -4.02 30.30
C PHE A 224 35.05 -2.55 30.47
N LEU A 225 34.22 -1.58 30.08
CA LEU A 225 34.49 -0.15 30.32
C LEU A 225 34.64 0.17 31.81
N SER A 226 33.87 -0.49 32.68
CA SER A 226 33.98 -0.31 34.14
C SER A 226 35.31 -0.80 34.70
N TYR A 227 35.94 -1.80 34.07
CA TYR A 227 37.26 -2.31 34.48
C TYR A 227 38.40 -1.37 34.08
N LEU A 228 38.24 -0.59 33.00
CA LEU A 228 39.24 0.35 32.50
C LEU A 228 39.34 1.64 33.35
N MET A 229 38.61 1.73 34.48
CA MET A 229 38.50 2.91 35.32
C MET A 229 39.87 3.53 35.60
N ILE A 230 40.08 4.73 35.05
CA ILE A 230 41.37 5.41 35.09
C ILE A 230 41.43 6.24 36.37
N SER A 231 42.34 5.88 37.27
CA SER A 231 42.60 6.63 38.51
C SER A 231 42.85 8.11 38.21
N GLY A 232 42.11 9.00 38.86
CA GLY A 232 42.19 10.46 38.66
C GLY A 232 41.26 11.03 37.56
N TRP A 233 40.65 10.19 36.72
CA TRP A 233 39.68 10.59 35.68
C TRP A 233 38.35 9.83 35.81
N GLU A 234 37.98 9.48 37.04
CA GLU A 234 36.80 8.66 37.36
C GLU A 234 35.51 9.27 36.80
N TRP A 235 35.37 10.60 36.90
CA TRP A 235 34.21 11.33 36.36
C TRP A 235 34.06 11.14 34.85
N LEU A 236 35.16 11.07 34.11
CA LEU A 236 35.14 10.88 32.66
C LEU A 236 34.77 9.44 32.33
N THR A 237 35.31 8.45 33.07
CA THR A 237 34.95 7.04 32.88
C THR A 237 33.47 6.80 33.20
N ILE A 238 32.95 7.37 34.30
CA ILE A 238 31.53 7.27 34.68
C ILE A 238 30.64 7.93 33.61
N ALA A 239 31.02 9.11 33.12
CA ALA A 239 30.28 9.80 32.06
C ALA A 239 30.26 8.96 30.76
N LEU A 240 31.39 8.39 30.36
CA LEU A 240 31.47 7.52 29.18
C LEU A 240 30.63 6.25 29.35
N ILE A 241 30.69 5.60 30.51
CA ILE A 241 29.85 4.44 30.83
C ILE A 241 28.37 4.82 30.73
N SER A 242 27.98 5.98 31.26
CA SER A 242 26.61 6.48 31.22
C SER A 242 26.13 6.74 29.78
N VAL A 243 26.94 7.43 28.96
CA VAL A 243 26.64 7.69 27.54
C VAL A 243 26.48 6.38 26.76
N VAL A 244 27.43 5.45 26.90
CA VAL A 244 27.40 4.16 26.20
C VAL A 244 26.20 3.30 26.66
N SER A 245 25.90 3.30 27.96
CA SER A 245 24.76 2.55 28.52
C SER A 245 23.44 3.09 28.00
N ASN A 246 23.26 4.42 27.99
CA ASN A 246 22.07 5.07 27.45
C ASN A 246 21.94 4.83 25.94
N TYR A 247 23.04 4.92 25.20
CA TYR A 247 23.04 4.57 23.78
C TYR A 247 22.57 3.12 23.55
N TYR A 248 23.17 2.13 24.21
CA TYR A 248 22.77 0.72 24.03
C TYR A 248 21.36 0.43 24.53
N MET A 249 20.91 1.08 25.59
CA MET A 249 19.53 0.95 26.04
C MET A 249 18.59 1.35 24.91
N LEU A 250 18.79 2.52 24.29
CA LEU A 250 17.94 2.96 23.20
C LEU A 250 17.98 2.01 22.00
N VAL A 251 19.18 1.53 21.63
CA VAL A 251 19.34 0.52 20.57
C VAL A 251 18.52 -0.72 20.87
N MET A 252 18.58 -1.23 22.11
CA MET A 252 17.84 -2.42 22.52
C MET A 252 16.32 -2.18 22.49
N PHE A 253 15.84 -1.04 22.98
CA PHE A 253 14.42 -0.71 22.95
C PHE A 253 13.88 -0.58 21.52
N HIS A 254 14.61 0.12 20.66
CA HIS A 254 14.26 0.23 19.25
C HIS A 254 14.29 -1.14 18.55
N LEU A 255 15.31 -1.96 18.82
CA LEU A 255 15.39 -3.33 18.31
C LEU A 255 14.22 -4.21 18.77
N MET A 256 13.86 -4.14 20.05
CA MET A 256 12.70 -4.87 20.58
C MET A 256 11.41 -4.40 19.90
N GLY A 257 11.24 -3.09 19.70
CA GLY A 257 10.11 -2.53 18.97
C GLY A 257 10.07 -3.03 17.53
N TYR A 258 11.22 -3.08 16.84
CA TYR A 258 11.31 -3.61 15.48
C TYR A 258 10.99 -5.12 15.43
N VAL A 259 11.41 -5.90 16.42
CA VAL A 259 11.04 -7.31 16.53
C VAL A 259 9.53 -7.46 16.74
N VAL A 260 8.90 -6.63 17.57
CA VAL A 260 7.44 -6.61 17.70
C VAL A 260 6.79 -6.32 16.36
N PHE A 261 7.25 -5.26 15.67
CA PHE A 261 6.79 -4.89 14.33
C PHE A 261 6.89 -6.07 13.35
N GLN A 262 8.07 -6.71 13.26
CA GLN A 262 8.32 -7.83 12.34
C GLN A 262 7.42 -9.05 12.65
N TYR A 263 7.16 -9.35 13.92
CA TYR A 263 6.45 -10.56 14.35
C TYR A 263 4.99 -10.33 14.76
N GLN A 264 4.45 -9.14 14.51
CA GLN A 264 3.06 -8.70 14.80
C GLN A 264 2.03 -9.83 14.69
N GLN A 265 1.90 -10.45 13.51
CA GLN A 265 0.93 -11.52 13.27
C GLN A 265 1.10 -12.72 14.22
N ARG A 266 2.34 -13.15 14.50
CA ARG A 266 2.58 -14.30 15.40
C ARG A 266 2.36 -13.96 16.87
N LEU A 267 2.52 -12.69 17.21
CA LEU A 267 2.27 -12.15 18.54
C LEU A 267 0.79 -11.90 18.81
N GLY A 268 -0.06 -11.96 17.77
CA GLY A 268 -1.49 -11.65 17.88
C GLY A 268 -1.75 -10.16 18.05
N PHE A 269 -0.86 -9.32 17.52
CA PHE A 269 -0.88 -7.86 17.61
C PHE A 269 -0.72 -7.26 16.22
N SER A 270 -1.55 -6.29 15.82
CA SER A 270 -1.37 -5.54 14.58
C SER A 270 -1.41 -4.05 14.84
N ALA A 271 -0.25 -3.39 14.80
CA ALA A 271 -0.13 -1.94 15.03
C ALA A 271 -1.00 -1.09 14.10
N ARG A 272 -1.32 -1.60 12.90
CA ARG A 272 -2.15 -0.91 11.93
C ARG A 272 -3.60 -0.73 12.40
N GLU A 273 -4.12 -1.65 13.21
CA GLU A 273 -5.47 -1.55 13.80
C GLU A 273 -5.50 -0.55 14.97
N GLU A 274 -4.43 -0.46 15.76
CA GLU A 274 -4.38 0.42 16.95
C GLU A 274 -3.90 1.84 16.65
N LEU A 275 -2.97 2.03 15.72
CA LEU A 275 -2.42 3.35 15.39
C LEU A 275 -3.23 4.11 14.35
N GLY A 276 -4.28 3.51 13.78
CA GLY A 276 -5.17 4.15 12.82
C GLY A 276 -4.38 4.91 11.75
N ILE A 277 -3.35 4.27 11.17
CA ILE A 277 -2.51 4.91 10.15
C ILE A 277 -3.44 5.33 9.01
N ASP A 278 -3.76 6.62 9.01
CA ASP A 278 -4.64 7.33 8.09
C ASP A 278 -3.98 7.31 6.69
N GLU A 279 -4.02 6.15 6.03
CA GLU A 279 -3.94 6.14 4.59
C GLU A 279 -5.16 6.92 4.10
N GLN A 280 -4.90 8.09 3.49
CA GLN A 280 -5.95 8.86 2.85
C GLN A 280 -6.80 7.92 2.00
N PRO A 281 -8.12 7.85 2.25
CA PRO A 281 -8.97 6.90 1.55
C PRO A 281 -8.87 7.16 0.06
N ARG A 282 -8.66 6.11 -0.73
CA ARG A 282 -8.56 6.23 -2.18
C ARG A 282 -9.82 6.88 -2.72
N SER A 283 -9.67 7.59 -3.84
CA SER A 283 -10.83 8.11 -4.54
C SER A 283 -11.77 6.96 -4.92
N GLU A 284 -13.06 7.25 -5.02
CA GLU A 284 -14.08 6.26 -5.41
C GLU A 284 -13.72 5.55 -6.72
N ILE A 285 -13.18 6.30 -7.70
CA ILE A 285 -12.75 5.77 -8.99
C ILE A 285 -11.61 4.76 -8.83
N GLU A 286 -10.55 5.12 -8.11
CA GLU A 286 -9.39 4.25 -7.89
C GLU A 286 -9.79 2.96 -7.18
N ARG A 287 -10.66 3.07 -6.17
CA ARG A 287 -11.19 1.93 -5.41
C ARG A 287 -12.01 1.00 -6.31
N LEU A 288 -12.92 1.55 -7.11
CA LEU A 288 -13.76 0.74 -8.01
C LEU A 288 -12.94 0.12 -9.16
N ARG A 289 -11.94 0.82 -9.71
CA ARG A 289 -10.99 0.24 -10.68
C ARG A 289 -10.18 -0.90 -10.06
N ALA A 290 -9.73 -0.75 -8.82
CA ALA A 290 -9.04 -1.82 -8.11
C ALA A 290 -9.95 -3.03 -7.84
N GLN A 291 -11.21 -2.78 -7.48
CA GLN A 291 -12.22 -3.83 -7.31
C GLN A 291 -12.45 -4.59 -8.64
N ILE A 292 -12.60 -3.88 -9.76
CA ILE A 292 -12.72 -4.47 -11.10
C ILE A 292 -11.49 -5.34 -11.39
N SER A 293 -10.28 -4.83 -11.18
CA SER A 293 -9.03 -5.59 -11.43
C SER A 293 -8.99 -6.90 -10.65
N VAL A 294 -9.38 -6.87 -9.37
CA VAL A 294 -9.47 -8.07 -8.53
C VAL A 294 -10.53 -9.04 -9.06
N LEU A 295 -11.73 -8.56 -9.39
CA LEU A 295 -12.82 -9.39 -9.92
C LEU A 295 -12.46 -10.04 -11.25
N VAL A 296 -11.82 -9.31 -12.16
CA VAL A 296 -11.36 -9.82 -13.46
C VAL A 296 -10.32 -10.91 -13.27
N LYS A 297 -9.32 -10.70 -12.41
CA LYS A 297 -8.29 -11.70 -12.08
C LYS A 297 -8.86 -12.95 -11.40
N HIS A 298 -9.90 -12.78 -10.59
CA HIS A 298 -10.63 -13.90 -9.97
C HIS A 298 -11.58 -14.60 -10.98
N GLY A 299 -11.84 -14.03 -12.15
CA GLY A 299 -12.76 -14.58 -13.16
C GLY A 299 -14.24 -14.24 -12.94
N ASN A 300 -14.55 -13.27 -12.07
CA ASN A 300 -15.92 -12.84 -11.79
C ASN A 300 -16.37 -11.70 -12.72
N TYR A 301 -16.51 -12.01 -14.01
CA TYR A 301 -16.78 -11.00 -15.04
C TYR A 301 -18.15 -10.34 -14.92
N SER A 302 -19.17 -11.03 -14.39
CA SER A 302 -20.53 -10.47 -14.24
C SER A 302 -20.59 -9.35 -13.19
N LYS A 303 -19.89 -9.52 -12.06
CA LYS A 303 -19.75 -8.45 -11.06
C LYS A 303 -18.91 -7.28 -11.61
N ALA A 304 -17.80 -7.58 -12.29
CA ALA A 304 -16.96 -6.54 -12.89
C ALA A 304 -17.76 -5.68 -13.90
N LEU A 305 -18.58 -6.31 -14.74
CA LEU A 305 -19.48 -5.62 -15.67
C LEU A 305 -20.46 -4.68 -14.96
N THR A 306 -21.00 -5.11 -13.81
CA THR A 306 -21.92 -4.29 -13.02
C THR A 306 -21.24 -3.03 -12.49
N ILE A 307 -20.00 -3.16 -12.01
CA ILE A 307 -19.22 -2.02 -11.49
C ILE A 307 -18.80 -1.08 -12.63
N TYR A 308 -18.40 -1.60 -13.79
CA TYR A 308 -18.11 -0.76 -14.95
C TYR A 308 -19.31 0.09 -15.37
N ARG A 309 -20.52 -0.48 -15.39
CA ARG A 309 -21.75 0.27 -15.69
C ARG A 309 -21.97 1.41 -14.71
N HIS A 310 -21.82 1.13 -13.41
CA HIS A 310 -21.94 2.14 -12.37
C HIS A 310 -20.90 3.27 -12.52
N LEU A 311 -19.64 2.94 -12.85
CA LEU A 311 -18.61 3.95 -13.12
C LEU A 311 -18.95 4.80 -14.35
N LEU A 312 -19.44 4.20 -15.42
CA LEU A 312 -19.76 4.91 -16.66
C LEU A 312 -21.01 5.78 -16.57
N GLU A 313 -21.93 5.51 -15.64
CA GLU A 313 -23.06 6.41 -15.35
C GLU A 313 -22.56 7.79 -14.87
N ARG A 314 -21.47 7.81 -14.09
CA ARG A 314 -20.91 9.02 -13.49
C ARG A 314 -19.78 9.64 -14.30
N TYR A 315 -18.97 8.82 -14.97
CA TYR A 315 -17.75 9.23 -15.69
C TYR A 315 -17.83 8.94 -17.19
N ARG A 316 -19.00 9.13 -17.80
CA ARG A 316 -19.23 8.85 -19.24
C ARG A 316 -18.22 9.53 -20.17
N GLN A 317 -17.73 10.72 -19.84
CA GLN A 317 -16.82 11.47 -20.73
C GLN A 317 -15.33 11.10 -20.56
N ASP A 318 -14.98 10.23 -19.61
CA ASP A 318 -13.61 9.77 -19.42
C ASP A 318 -13.26 8.73 -20.49
N VAL A 319 -12.42 9.15 -21.45
CA VAL A 319 -11.99 8.31 -22.57
C VAL A 319 -11.18 7.10 -22.09
N SER A 320 -10.33 7.27 -21.06
CA SER A 320 -9.51 6.17 -20.54
C SER A 320 -10.36 5.07 -19.93
N LEU A 321 -11.42 5.45 -19.22
CA LEU A 321 -12.35 4.49 -18.62
C LEU A 321 -13.17 3.76 -19.69
N GLN A 322 -13.59 4.47 -20.75
CA GLN A 322 -14.28 3.84 -21.88
C GLN A 322 -13.38 2.86 -22.63
N ASP A 323 -12.08 3.16 -22.77
CA ASP A 323 -11.10 2.27 -23.39
C ASP A 323 -10.94 0.98 -22.58
N GLU A 324 -10.74 1.09 -21.27
CA GLU A 324 -10.66 -0.05 -20.36
C GLU A 324 -11.94 -0.92 -20.43
N TYR A 325 -13.11 -0.28 -20.47
CA TYR A 325 -14.38 -1.00 -20.59
C TYR A 325 -14.55 -1.69 -21.95
N PHE A 326 -14.15 -1.02 -23.03
CA PHE A 326 -14.16 -1.60 -24.38
C PHE A 326 -13.27 -2.84 -24.45
N GLU A 327 -12.04 -2.75 -23.96
CA GLU A 327 -11.10 -3.87 -23.91
C GLU A 327 -11.67 -5.02 -23.07
N PHE A 328 -12.28 -4.71 -21.91
CA PHE A 328 -12.98 -5.69 -21.09
C PHE A 328 -14.10 -6.42 -21.85
N LEU A 329 -14.95 -5.70 -22.59
CA LEU A 329 -16.04 -6.30 -23.37
C LEU A 329 -15.54 -7.20 -24.51
N VAL A 330 -14.46 -6.78 -25.19
CA VAL A 330 -13.85 -7.56 -26.26
C VAL A 330 -13.22 -8.84 -25.72
N LEU A 331 -12.45 -8.74 -24.63
CA LEU A 331 -11.77 -9.89 -24.02
C LEU A 331 -12.75 -10.89 -23.39
N THR A 332 -13.88 -10.42 -22.88
CA THR A 332 -14.93 -11.29 -22.31
C THR A 332 -15.95 -11.78 -23.35
N ALA A 333 -15.79 -11.41 -24.63
CA ALA A 333 -16.70 -11.73 -25.73
C ALA A 333 -18.18 -11.39 -25.43
N SER A 334 -18.43 -10.29 -24.72
CA SER A 334 -19.78 -9.86 -24.31
C SER A 334 -20.55 -9.16 -25.45
N SER A 335 -20.88 -9.90 -26.51
CA SER A 335 -21.46 -9.37 -27.77
C SER A 335 -22.72 -8.51 -27.56
N ASP A 336 -23.65 -8.95 -26.71
CA ASP A 336 -24.94 -8.27 -26.48
C ASP A 336 -24.77 -6.87 -25.87
N VAL A 337 -23.75 -6.73 -25.00
CA VAL A 337 -23.44 -5.46 -24.34
C VAL A 337 -22.60 -4.59 -25.25
N LEU A 338 -21.65 -5.20 -25.97
CA LEU A 338 -20.83 -4.49 -26.95
C LEU A 338 -21.68 -3.85 -28.04
N GLN A 339 -22.73 -4.53 -28.52
CA GLN A 339 -23.62 -3.98 -29.55
C GLN A 339 -24.28 -2.67 -29.11
N ARG A 340 -24.64 -2.53 -27.84
CA ARG A 340 -25.29 -1.30 -27.31
C ARG A 340 -24.28 -0.20 -26.98
N PHE A 341 -23.02 -0.56 -26.78
CA PHE A 341 -21.95 0.35 -26.37
C PHE A 341 -21.12 0.88 -27.56
N ALA A 342 -20.96 0.08 -28.61
CA ALA A 342 -20.05 0.34 -29.71
C ALA A 342 -20.35 1.66 -30.46
N ASP A 343 -21.63 1.99 -30.65
CA ASP A 343 -22.03 3.24 -31.32
C ASP A 343 -21.60 4.48 -30.53
N ASP A 344 -22.02 4.56 -29.26
CA ASP A 344 -21.68 5.67 -28.36
C ASP A 344 -20.16 5.82 -28.18
N TYR A 345 -19.44 4.70 -28.11
CA TYR A 345 -17.99 4.69 -27.95
C TYR A 345 -17.25 5.22 -29.19
N LEU A 346 -17.63 4.76 -30.39
CA LEU A 346 -17.03 5.25 -31.64
C LEU A 346 -17.35 6.73 -31.88
N LEU A 347 -18.55 7.17 -31.52
CA LEU A 347 -18.93 8.57 -31.56
C LEU A 347 -18.04 9.40 -30.63
N LEU A 348 -17.90 9.00 -29.36
CA LEU A 348 -17.03 9.69 -28.40
C LEU A 348 -15.59 9.79 -28.90
N LYS A 349 -15.03 8.69 -29.44
CA LYS A 349 -13.67 8.68 -29.98
C LYS A 349 -13.50 9.65 -31.15
N THR A 350 -14.51 9.75 -32.00
CA THR A 350 -14.53 10.65 -33.15
C THR A 350 -14.62 12.11 -32.70
N GLU A 351 -15.53 12.44 -31.78
CA GLU A 351 -15.68 13.79 -31.21
C GLU A 351 -14.44 14.28 -30.46
N ARG A 352 -13.72 13.37 -29.80
CA ARG A 352 -12.46 13.67 -29.11
C ARG A 352 -11.24 13.70 -30.03
N GLY A 353 -11.42 13.48 -31.32
CA GLY A 353 -10.34 13.55 -32.32
C GLY A 353 -9.40 12.34 -32.34
N HIS A 354 -9.72 11.23 -31.66
CA HIS A 354 -8.91 10.01 -31.64
C HIS A 354 -9.11 9.15 -32.89
N LEU A 355 -9.03 9.78 -34.07
CA LEU A 355 -9.37 9.15 -35.34
C LEU A 355 -8.46 7.94 -35.61
N ASP A 356 -7.16 8.03 -35.35
CA ASP A 356 -6.17 6.97 -35.67
C ASP A 356 -6.48 5.61 -35.02
N GLN A 357 -7.25 5.59 -33.94
CA GLN A 357 -7.64 4.37 -33.23
C GLN A 357 -8.89 3.70 -33.81
N LEU A 358 -9.71 4.43 -34.58
CA LEU A 358 -11.03 3.98 -35.04
C LEU A 358 -10.97 2.70 -35.86
N LYS A 359 -10.03 2.59 -36.80
CA LYS A 359 -9.84 1.34 -37.57
C LYS A 359 -9.56 0.13 -36.68
N ARG A 360 -8.67 0.27 -35.69
CA ARG A 360 -8.31 -0.83 -34.78
C ARG A 360 -9.53 -1.26 -33.97
N ILE A 361 -10.22 -0.28 -33.40
CA ILE A 361 -11.44 -0.49 -32.60
C ILE A 361 -12.52 -1.17 -33.45
N TYR A 362 -12.77 -0.68 -34.65
CA TYR A 362 -13.78 -1.24 -35.56
C TYR A 362 -13.49 -2.69 -35.94
N ARG A 363 -12.21 -3.06 -36.19
CA ARG A 363 -11.83 -4.46 -36.45
C ARG A 363 -12.14 -5.36 -35.27
N GLN A 364 -11.84 -4.91 -34.05
CA GLN A 364 -12.12 -5.66 -32.82
C GLN A 364 -13.63 -5.81 -32.57
N ILE A 365 -14.43 -4.79 -32.91
CA ILE A 365 -15.89 -4.91 -32.88
C ILE A 365 -16.34 -5.95 -33.90
N ARG A 366 -15.86 -5.87 -35.14
CA ARG A 366 -16.28 -6.77 -36.23
C ARG A 366 -15.88 -8.23 -36.01
N SER A 367 -14.84 -8.51 -35.22
CA SER A 367 -14.50 -9.89 -34.86
C SER A 367 -15.54 -10.56 -33.97
N LEU A 368 -16.33 -9.79 -33.23
CA LEU A 368 -17.42 -10.28 -32.38
C LEU A 368 -18.81 -10.02 -32.99
N LEU A 369 -18.95 -8.94 -33.76
CA LEU A 369 -20.18 -8.49 -34.39
C LEU A 369 -19.95 -8.27 -35.90
N PRO A 370 -20.01 -9.33 -36.73
CA PRO A 370 -19.64 -9.25 -38.15
C PRO A 370 -20.44 -8.22 -38.97
N ASP A 371 -21.71 -8.03 -38.63
CA ASP A 371 -22.66 -7.16 -39.34
C ASP A 371 -22.82 -5.77 -38.69
N PHE A 372 -21.94 -5.40 -37.76
CA PHE A 372 -22.03 -4.13 -37.06
C PHE A 372 -21.72 -2.95 -37.99
N ILE A 373 -22.65 -2.00 -38.05
CA ILE A 373 -22.51 -0.74 -38.80
C ILE A 373 -22.80 0.41 -37.83
N PRO A 374 -21.89 1.40 -37.66
CA PRO A 374 -22.09 2.50 -36.72
C PRO A 374 -23.38 3.27 -36.99
N ALA A 375 -24.11 3.75 -36.00
CA ALA A 375 -25.33 4.53 -36.24
C ALA A 375 -25.05 5.93 -36.83
N ASP A 376 -23.99 6.59 -36.36
CA ASP A 376 -23.64 7.94 -36.79
C ASP A 376 -22.95 7.98 -38.16
N GLY A 377 -23.35 8.95 -38.99
CA GLY A 377 -22.89 9.05 -40.37
C GLY A 377 -21.46 9.58 -40.50
N GLU A 378 -21.04 10.52 -39.65
CA GLU A 378 -19.67 11.04 -39.67
C GLU A 378 -18.70 9.97 -39.16
N VAL A 379 -19.08 9.21 -38.14
CA VAL A 379 -18.31 8.04 -37.68
C VAL A 379 -18.13 7.01 -38.80
N ARG A 380 -19.20 6.66 -39.54
CA ARG A 380 -19.10 5.77 -40.71
C ARG A 380 -18.08 6.27 -41.72
N TYR A 381 -18.16 7.54 -42.08
CA TYR A 381 -17.26 8.16 -43.04
C TYR A 381 -15.80 8.13 -42.58
N GLN A 382 -15.53 8.51 -41.32
CA GLN A 382 -14.16 8.53 -40.78
C GLN A 382 -13.54 7.13 -40.71
N VAL A 383 -14.30 6.13 -40.28
CA VAL A 383 -13.85 4.73 -40.27
C VAL A 383 -13.60 4.26 -41.71
N ALA A 384 -14.55 4.47 -42.62
CA ALA A 384 -14.44 4.04 -44.01
C ALA A 384 -13.24 4.68 -44.73
N LYS A 385 -12.95 5.96 -44.46
CA LYS A 385 -11.80 6.68 -45.01
C LYS A 385 -10.48 6.02 -44.64
N GLN A 386 -10.34 5.51 -43.42
CA GLN A 386 -9.13 4.81 -42.99
C GLN A 386 -8.95 3.44 -43.64
N PHE A 387 -10.04 2.73 -43.92
CA PHE A 387 -9.99 1.46 -44.65
C PHE A 387 -9.67 1.67 -46.14
N ALA A 388 -10.27 2.68 -46.76
CA ALA A 388 -10.00 3.04 -48.16
C ALA A 388 -8.53 3.41 -48.39
N ALA A 389 -7.93 4.21 -47.49
CA ALA A 389 -6.52 4.60 -47.56
C ALA A 389 -5.53 3.41 -47.52
N LEU A 390 -5.98 2.24 -47.06
CA LEU A 390 -5.18 1.01 -46.99
C LEU A 390 -5.54 -0.02 -48.08
N GLY A 391 -6.45 0.33 -48.99
CA GLY A 391 -6.93 -0.57 -50.05
C GLY A 391 -7.93 -1.63 -49.58
N GLU A 392 -8.45 -1.54 -48.35
CA GLU A 392 -9.46 -2.47 -47.81
C GLU A 392 -10.88 -2.06 -48.24
N TYR A 393 -11.08 -2.00 -49.56
CA TYR A 393 -12.27 -1.43 -50.18
C TYR A 393 -13.58 -2.18 -49.87
N SER A 394 -13.51 -3.49 -49.58
CA SER A 394 -14.70 -4.29 -49.23
C SER A 394 -15.39 -3.78 -47.95
N VAL A 395 -14.61 -3.34 -46.97
CA VAL A 395 -15.10 -2.80 -45.70
C VAL A 395 -15.67 -1.39 -45.90
N THR A 396 -15.01 -0.59 -46.73
CA THR A 396 -15.48 0.75 -47.13
C THR A 396 -16.85 0.68 -47.78
N VAL A 397 -17.06 -0.27 -48.72
CA VAL A 397 -18.36 -0.49 -49.36
C VAL A 397 -19.41 -0.89 -48.32
N HIS A 398 -19.08 -1.81 -47.41
CA HIS A 398 -20.02 -2.26 -46.37
C HIS A 398 -20.48 -1.11 -45.46
N LEU A 399 -19.58 -0.21 -45.07
CA LEU A 399 -19.87 0.93 -44.18
C LEU A 399 -20.73 2.02 -44.84
N ILE A 400 -20.50 2.30 -46.12
CA ILE A 400 -21.14 3.43 -46.81
C ILE A 400 -22.42 3.01 -47.54
N ASN A 401 -22.51 1.74 -47.95
CA ASN A 401 -23.67 1.27 -48.70
C ASN A 401 -24.96 1.44 -47.89
N GLY A 402 -25.98 2.04 -48.51
CA GLY A 402 -27.27 2.29 -47.86
C GLY A 402 -27.30 3.52 -46.94
N MET A 403 -26.21 4.28 -46.79
CA MET A 403 -26.14 5.47 -45.92
C MET A 403 -27.19 6.54 -46.28
N HIS A 404 -27.49 6.71 -47.57
CA HIS A 404 -28.54 7.62 -48.08
C HIS A 404 -29.96 7.35 -47.56
N ARG A 405 -30.22 6.14 -47.03
CA ARG A 405 -31.54 5.78 -46.48
C ARG A 405 -31.74 6.30 -45.06
N GLN A 406 -30.65 6.54 -44.33
CA GLN A 406 -30.66 6.87 -42.90
C GLN A 406 -30.18 8.29 -42.62
N HIS A 407 -29.38 8.89 -43.51
CA HIS A 407 -28.85 10.24 -43.34
C HIS A 407 -29.30 11.16 -44.49
N THR A 408 -29.62 12.41 -44.16
CA THR A 408 -30.09 13.43 -45.11
C THR A 408 -29.10 14.56 -45.35
N ASP A 409 -27.97 14.59 -44.62
CA ASP A 409 -26.93 15.60 -44.80
C ASP A 409 -26.23 15.44 -46.16
N LEU A 410 -26.47 16.40 -47.05
CA LEU A 410 -25.98 16.40 -48.42
C LEU A 410 -24.44 16.47 -48.48
N GLU A 411 -23.79 17.21 -47.59
CA GLU A 411 -22.32 17.36 -47.63
C GLU A 411 -21.62 16.07 -47.20
N LEU A 412 -22.10 15.46 -46.12
CA LEU A 412 -21.63 14.15 -45.66
C LEU A 412 -21.91 13.05 -46.70
N LEU A 413 -23.09 13.03 -47.30
CA LEU A 413 -23.42 12.05 -48.35
C LEU A 413 -22.53 12.20 -49.58
N ILE A 414 -22.25 13.43 -50.03
CA ILE A 414 -21.35 13.64 -51.18
C ILE A 414 -19.94 13.14 -50.86
N ARG A 415 -19.39 13.47 -49.68
CA ARG A 415 -18.08 13.00 -49.25
C ARG A 415 -18.03 11.47 -49.15
N SER A 416 -19.05 10.86 -48.55
CA SER A 416 -19.13 9.42 -48.35
C SER A 416 -19.30 8.66 -49.66
N TYR A 417 -20.18 9.10 -50.55
CA TYR A 417 -20.38 8.43 -51.84
C TYR A 417 -19.21 8.63 -52.80
N SER A 418 -18.45 9.73 -52.68
CA SER A 418 -17.20 9.90 -53.45
C SER A 418 -16.15 8.87 -53.00
N LEU A 419 -16.09 8.57 -51.71
CA LEU A 419 -15.24 7.49 -51.18
C LEU A 419 -15.74 6.10 -51.57
N LEU A 420 -17.06 5.91 -51.69
CA LEU A 420 -17.66 4.67 -52.19
C LEU A 420 -17.30 4.42 -53.66
N GLU A 421 -17.29 5.47 -54.49
CA GLU A 421 -16.87 5.40 -55.88
C GLU A 421 -15.43 4.89 -55.99
N GLU A 422 -14.49 5.50 -55.26
CA GLU A 422 -13.08 5.07 -55.20
C GLU A 422 -12.95 3.60 -54.78
N ALA A 423 -13.71 3.18 -53.76
CA ALA A 423 -13.69 1.79 -53.31
C ALA A 423 -14.27 0.79 -54.33
N LEU A 424 -15.29 1.19 -55.09
CA LEU A 424 -15.88 0.35 -56.14
C LEU A 424 -14.96 0.23 -57.37
N GLU A 425 -14.24 1.29 -57.71
CA GLU A 425 -13.19 1.29 -58.73
C GLU A 425 -12.04 0.35 -58.34
N GLY A 426 -11.57 0.44 -57.09
CA GLY A 426 -10.53 -0.45 -56.56
C GLY A 426 -10.92 -1.94 -56.51
N LEU A 427 -12.21 -2.26 -56.58
CA LEU A 427 -12.73 -3.64 -56.61
C LEU A 427 -13.13 -4.11 -58.03
N ASP A 428 -12.87 -3.31 -59.07
CA ASP A 428 -13.21 -3.58 -60.48
C ASP A 428 -14.70 -3.89 -60.73
N LYS A 429 -15.60 -3.22 -59.99
CA LYS A 429 -17.06 -3.39 -60.13
C LYS A 429 -17.69 -2.30 -61.00
N GLN A 430 -17.35 -2.27 -62.29
CA GLN A 430 -17.67 -1.18 -63.22
C GLN A 430 -19.18 -0.84 -63.31
N ASP A 431 -20.06 -1.84 -63.26
CA ASP A 431 -21.52 -1.64 -63.30
C ASP A 431 -22.04 -0.82 -62.10
N LEU A 432 -21.46 -1.05 -60.92
CA LEU A 432 -21.83 -0.34 -59.68
C LEU A 432 -21.20 1.07 -59.63
N VAL A 433 -20.02 1.26 -60.23
CA VAL A 433 -19.37 2.58 -60.35
C VAL A 433 -20.24 3.53 -61.17
N ALA A 434 -20.74 3.10 -62.32
CA ALA A 434 -21.61 3.92 -63.17
C ALA A 434 -22.88 4.36 -62.42
N SER A 435 -23.48 3.45 -61.66
CA SER A 435 -24.65 3.72 -60.82
C SER A 435 -24.34 4.69 -59.68
N CYS A 436 -23.18 4.54 -59.03
CA CYS A 436 -22.72 5.43 -57.96
C CYS A 436 -22.45 6.86 -58.48
N ARG A 437 -21.80 6.99 -59.65
CA ARG A 437 -21.55 8.28 -60.31
C ARG A 437 -22.83 9.01 -60.68
N ALA A 438 -23.82 8.30 -61.22
CA ALA A 438 -25.12 8.88 -61.55
C ALA A 438 -25.81 9.43 -60.29
N PHE A 439 -25.74 8.70 -59.17
CA PHE A 439 -26.28 9.13 -57.89
C PHE A 439 -25.53 10.33 -57.30
N LEU A 440 -24.19 10.33 -57.36
CA LEU A 440 -23.35 11.46 -56.96
C LEU A 440 -23.67 12.75 -57.73
N ALA A 441 -23.89 12.63 -59.04
CA ALA A 441 -24.28 13.77 -59.88
C ALA A 441 -25.61 14.38 -59.42
N GLN A 442 -26.59 13.54 -59.05
CA GLN A 442 -27.87 13.99 -58.49
C GLN A 442 -27.72 14.66 -57.12
N LEU A 443 -26.83 14.15 -56.25
CA LEU A 443 -26.58 14.77 -54.94
C LEU A 443 -25.91 16.15 -55.10
N ARG A 444 -24.91 16.27 -55.98
CA ARG A 444 -24.21 17.54 -56.27
C ARG A 444 -25.14 18.58 -56.91
N SER A 445 -26.04 18.16 -57.81
CA SER A 445 -27.03 19.07 -58.40
C SER A 445 -28.03 19.58 -57.34
N LYS A 446 -28.47 18.72 -56.42
CA LYS A 446 -29.34 19.12 -55.29
C LYS A 446 -28.64 20.08 -54.32
N GLN A 447 -27.37 19.86 -54.01
CA GLN A 447 -26.59 20.78 -53.17
C GLN A 447 -26.45 22.16 -53.83
N SER A 448 -26.18 22.18 -55.14
CA SER A 448 -26.04 23.40 -55.93
C SER A 448 -27.36 24.18 -56.01
N ALA A 449 -28.49 23.49 -56.16
CA ALA A 449 -29.84 24.07 -56.14
C ALA A 449 -30.21 24.64 -54.75
N THR A 450 -29.76 24.00 -53.68
CA THR A 450 -30.01 24.46 -52.30
C THR A 450 -29.19 25.72 -51.97
N LEU A 451 -27.93 25.77 -52.41
CA LEU A 451 -27.04 26.93 -52.26
C LEU A 451 -27.50 28.15 -53.10
N THR A 452 -28.19 27.94 -54.22
CA THR A 452 -28.76 29.03 -55.04
C THR A 452 -30.03 29.63 -54.42
N VAL A 453 -30.77 28.87 -53.62
CA VAL A 453 -31.99 29.34 -52.93
C VAL A 453 -31.69 30.07 -51.61
N GLN A 454 -30.59 29.73 -50.92
CA GLN A 454 -30.18 30.37 -49.66
C GLN A 454 -29.37 31.67 -49.82
N LYS A 455 -29.09 32.12 -51.04
CA LYS A 455 -28.42 33.39 -51.28
C LYS A 455 -29.46 34.52 -51.12
N PRO A 456 -29.46 35.35 -50.06
CA PRO A 456 -30.35 36.49 -50.01
C PRO A 456 -29.96 37.42 -51.16
N ALA A 457 -30.96 37.95 -51.85
CA ALA A 457 -30.75 39.17 -52.60
C ALA A 457 -30.47 40.28 -51.56
N PHE A 458 -29.23 40.78 -51.59
CA PHE A 458 -28.64 41.89 -50.81
C PHE A 458 -28.03 41.56 -49.45
#